data_AF-A0A5H2PYN8-F1
#
_entry.id   AF-A0A5H2PYN8-F1
#
_cell.length_a   1.000
_cell.length_b   1.000
_cell.length_c   1.000
_cell.angle_alpha   90.00
_cell.angle_beta   90.00
_cell.angle_gamma   90.00
#
_symmetry.space_group_name_H-M   'P 1'
#
loop_
_entity.id
_entity.type
_entity.pdbx_description
1 polymer ?
#
loop_
_entity_poly.entity_id
_entity_poly.type
_entity_poly.pdbx_seq_one_letter_code
_entity_poly.pdbx_strand_id
1 'polypeptide(L)'
;MNEANEYLSGNSEQHYMHSVLRERIVEHVFVGDALRRLWQRGVTEVELLRAEFDAGGYDLVMSYGSIVRHIQFKAIVVGGSRTSITANLNLMQKPSGCILWIVVTPALDVHSYLWFGSAPGQPLPDLREMKVAKHSKANAAGVKLERLNQRVVPRSAFTPLASLDAVLEQLFGPLP
;
A
#
# COMPACT_ATOMS: atom_id res chain seq x y z
N MET A 1 33.27 12.85 4.79
CA MET A 1 31.85 12.51 4.59
C MET A 1 31.10 13.83 4.55
N ASN A 2 30.41 14.15 3.46
CA ASN A 2 29.63 15.40 3.37
C ASN A 2 28.35 15.28 4.19
N GLU A 3 27.92 16.35 4.85
CA GLU A 3 26.66 16.44 5.60
C GLU A 3 25.45 15.93 4.78
N ALA A 4 25.42 16.20 3.47
CA ALA A 4 24.41 15.68 2.55
C ALA A 4 24.27 14.15 2.54
N ASN A 5 25.37 13.42 2.77
CA ASN A 5 25.38 11.96 2.83
C ASN A 5 24.89 11.43 4.20
N GLU A 6 25.00 12.24 5.25
CA GLU A 6 24.50 11.94 6.59
C GLU A 6 22.97 12.12 6.63
N TYR A 7 22.43 13.15 5.96
CA TYR A 7 21.00 13.34 5.71
C TYR A 7 20.37 12.22 4.87
N LEU A 8 21.08 11.70 3.86
CA LEU A 8 20.61 10.60 2.99
C LEU A 8 20.69 9.22 3.66
N SER A 9 21.51 9.06 4.70
CA SER A 9 21.50 7.89 5.60
C SER A 9 20.37 7.95 6.66
N GLY A 10 19.36 8.79 6.38
CA GLY A 10 18.17 9.10 7.16
C GLY A 10 17.81 8.07 8.23
N ASN A 11 17.97 8.51 9.47
CA ASN A 11 17.92 7.75 10.71
C ASN A 11 16.87 6.62 10.67
N SER A 12 17.34 5.37 10.56
CA SER A 12 16.48 4.18 10.56
C SER A 12 15.51 4.13 11.75
N GLU A 13 15.89 4.74 12.87
CA GLU A 13 15.05 4.90 14.06
C GLU A 13 13.87 5.85 13.81
N GLN A 14 14.06 6.97 13.09
CA GLN A 14 12.98 7.89 12.72
C GLN A 14 11.94 7.18 11.86
N HIS A 15 12.38 6.41 10.86
CA HIS A 15 11.48 5.62 10.01
C HIS A 15 10.73 4.53 10.79
N TYR A 16 11.35 3.95 11.81
CA TYR A 16 10.71 2.97 12.67
C TYR A 16 9.67 3.63 13.60
N MET A 17 10.08 4.65 14.36
CA MET A 17 9.29 5.35 15.36
C MET A 17 8.09 6.10 14.75
N HIS A 18 8.27 6.70 13.57
CA HIS A 18 7.25 7.48 12.88
C HIS A 18 6.66 6.74 11.67
N SER A 19 6.60 5.41 11.73
CA SER A 19 6.11 4.57 10.62
C SER A 19 4.72 4.95 10.11
N VAL A 20 3.79 5.34 11.00
CA VAL A 20 2.45 5.81 10.63
C VAL A 20 2.51 7.14 9.87
N LEU A 21 3.28 8.11 10.37
CA LEU A 21 3.47 9.40 9.71
C LEU A 21 4.10 9.21 8.32
N ARG A 22 5.12 8.34 8.22
CA ARG A 22 5.73 7.98 6.93
C ARG A 22 4.69 7.41 5.97
N GLU A 23 3.89 6.44 6.41
CA GLU A 23 2.86 5.82 5.56
C GLU A 23 1.88 6.89 5.04
N ARG A 24 1.46 7.84 5.89
CA ARG A 24 0.60 8.96 5.46
C ARG A 24 1.28 9.91 4.49
N ILE A 25 2.54 10.30 4.71
CA ILE A 25 3.26 11.18 3.76
C ILE A 25 3.34 10.50 2.39
N VAL A 26 3.78 9.25 2.36
CA VAL A 26 3.94 8.48 1.11
C VAL A 26 2.60 8.31 0.39
N GLU A 27 1.51 8.10 1.11
CA GLU A 27 0.17 8.06 0.55
C GLU A 27 -0.24 9.41 -0.09
N HIS A 28 -0.01 10.54 0.59
CA HIS A 28 -0.34 11.86 0.03
C HIS A 28 0.49 12.17 -1.23
N VAL A 29 1.78 11.83 -1.21
CA VAL A 29 2.67 11.97 -2.37
C VAL A 29 2.14 11.12 -3.53
N PHE A 30 1.80 9.85 -3.28
CA PHE A 30 1.21 8.98 -4.30
C PHE A 30 -0.08 9.56 -4.89
N VAL A 31 -0.99 10.06 -4.05
CA VAL A 31 -2.25 10.67 -4.51
C VAL A 31 -1.98 11.87 -5.41
N GLY A 32 -1.09 12.78 -5.00
CA GLY A 32 -0.73 13.94 -5.80
C GLY A 32 -0.10 13.54 -7.15
N ASP A 33 0.81 12.58 -7.13
CA ASP A 33 1.48 12.09 -8.33
C ASP A 33 0.53 11.35 -9.27
N ALA A 34 -0.34 10.49 -8.74
CA ALA A 34 -1.34 9.74 -9.49
C ALA A 34 -2.33 10.67 -10.20
N LEU A 35 -2.91 11.63 -9.47
CA LEU A 35 -3.86 12.59 -10.05
C LEU A 35 -3.17 13.50 -11.07
N ARG A 36 -1.94 13.96 -10.80
CA ARG A 36 -1.14 14.72 -11.77
C ARG A 36 -0.89 13.90 -13.03
N ARG A 37 -0.54 12.61 -12.90
CA ARG A 37 -0.24 11.75 -14.04
C ARG A 37 -1.50 11.44 -14.86
N LEU A 38 -2.63 11.19 -14.21
CA LEU A 38 -3.93 11.00 -14.88
C LEU A 38 -4.32 12.25 -15.67
N TRP A 39 -4.17 13.44 -15.08
CA TRP A 39 -4.36 14.72 -15.79
C TRP A 39 -3.49 14.84 -17.03
N GLN A 40 -2.19 14.51 -16.93
CA GLN A 40 -1.26 14.53 -18.06
C GLN A 40 -1.65 13.56 -19.19
N ARG A 41 -2.42 12.52 -18.88
CA ARG A 41 -2.98 11.55 -19.85
C ARG A 41 -4.38 11.94 -20.33
N GLY A 42 -4.86 13.14 -20.01
CA GLY A 42 -6.19 13.61 -20.39
C GLY A 42 -7.33 12.95 -19.61
N VAL A 43 -7.02 12.30 -18.48
CA VAL A 43 -8.00 11.66 -17.61
C VAL A 43 -8.39 12.61 -16.48
N THR A 44 -9.60 13.15 -16.55
CA THR A 44 -10.12 14.14 -15.58
C THR A 44 -11.25 13.61 -14.70
N GLU A 45 -11.95 12.57 -15.15
CA GLU A 45 -13.13 12.00 -14.48
C GLU A 45 -12.75 10.95 -13.42
N VAL A 46 -11.80 11.31 -12.55
CA VAL A 46 -11.31 10.44 -11.46
C VAL A 46 -11.84 10.97 -10.15
N GLU A 47 -12.46 10.12 -9.35
CA GLU A 47 -12.86 10.47 -8.00
C GLU A 47 -11.93 9.80 -6.98
N LEU A 48 -11.66 10.52 -5.89
CA LEU A 48 -10.90 10.00 -4.76
C LEU A 48 -11.75 10.17 -3.50
N LEU A 49 -12.00 9.07 -2.81
CA LEU A 49 -12.80 9.03 -1.60
C LEU A 49 -11.98 8.50 -0.43
N ARG A 50 -12.20 9.07 0.75
CA ARG A 50 -11.63 8.60 2.02
C ARG A 50 -12.77 8.17 2.93
N ALA A 51 -12.62 7.02 3.58
CA ALA A 51 -13.62 6.57 4.54
C ALA A 51 -13.55 7.43 5.81
N GLU A 52 -14.70 7.87 6.31
CA GLU A 52 -14.79 8.52 7.63
C GLU A 52 -14.43 7.53 8.75
N PHE A 53 -14.83 6.26 8.56
CA PHE A 53 -14.50 5.15 9.45
C PHE A 53 -13.92 3.97 8.64
N ASP A 54 -12.72 3.52 8.99
CA ASP A 54 -12.12 2.33 8.34
C ASP A 54 -12.55 1.03 9.03
N ALA A 55 -13.57 0.38 8.45
CA ALA A 55 -13.93 -1.01 8.78
C ALA A 55 -13.49 -2.00 7.67
N GLY A 56 -13.10 -1.49 6.51
CA GLY A 56 -12.84 -2.29 5.31
C GLY A 56 -11.39 -2.73 5.14
N GLY A 57 -10.46 -2.12 5.87
CA GLY A 57 -9.04 -2.41 5.77
C GLY A 57 -8.39 -1.82 4.51
N TYR A 58 -8.92 -0.70 4.01
CA TYR A 58 -8.37 0.08 2.91
C TYR A 58 -8.14 1.53 3.36
N ASP A 59 -7.17 2.20 2.77
CA ASP A 59 -6.78 3.56 3.14
C ASP A 59 -7.53 4.61 2.31
N LEU A 60 -7.80 4.32 1.03
CA LEU A 60 -8.67 5.16 0.18
C LEU A 60 -9.37 4.36 -0.92
N VAL A 61 -10.31 5.02 -1.59
CA VAL A 61 -10.97 4.53 -2.80
C VAL A 61 -10.67 5.48 -3.94
N MET A 62 -10.36 4.95 -5.12
CA MET A 62 -10.33 5.72 -6.36
C MET A 62 -11.31 5.12 -7.37
N SER A 63 -11.99 5.96 -8.15
CA SER A 63 -12.85 5.53 -9.25
C SER A 63 -12.42 6.21 -10.56
N TYR A 64 -12.57 5.49 -11.67
CA TYR A 64 -12.48 6.01 -13.03
C TYR A 64 -13.40 5.19 -13.94
N GLY A 65 -14.34 5.85 -14.61
CA GLY A 65 -15.39 5.17 -15.39
C GLY A 65 -16.20 4.21 -14.51
N SER A 66 -16.30 2.94 -14.92
CA SER A 66 -16.99 1.90 -14.14
C SER A 66 -16.10 1.22 -13.09
N ILE A 67 -14.80 1.52 -13.07
CA ILE A 67 -13.84 0.86 -12.18
C ILE A 67 -13.76 1.62 -10.86
N VAL A 68 -14.01 0.91 -9.77
CA VAL A 68 -13.78 1.37 -8.39
C VAL A 68 -12.67 0.51 -7.77
N ARG A 69 -11.68 1.12 -7.15
CA ARG A 69 -10.56 0.44 -6.49
C ARG A 69 -10.52 0.78 -5.01
N HIS A 70 -10.55 -0.25 -4.15
CA HIS A 70 -10.33 -0.09 -2.71
C HIS A 70 -8.86 -0.42 -2.42
N ILE A 71 -8.08 0.59 -2.07
CA ILE A 71 -6.62 0.47 -2.04
C ILE A 71 -6.15 0.47 -0.59
N GLN A 72 -5.46 -0.59 -0.18
CA GLN A 72 -4.65 -0.59 1.03
C GLN A 72 -3.21 -0.21 0.68
N PHE A 73 -2.68 0.83 1.31
CA PHE A 73 -1.28 1.22 1.18
C PHE A 73 -0.40 0.58 2.25
N LYS A 74 0.84 0.34 1.84
CA LYS A 74 1.98 0.06 2.72
C LYS A 74 3.17 0.84 2.20
N ALA A 75 4.05 1.23 3.12
CA ALA A 75 5.34 1.83 2.76
C ALA A 75 6.49 1.02 3.38
N ILE A 76 7.60 0.91 2.64
CA ILE A 76 8.88 0.41 3.17
C ILE A 76 10.02 1.26 2.61
N VAL A 77 11.05 1.49 3.41
CA VAL A 77 12.28 2.14 2.96
C VAL A 77 13.14 1.10 2.21
N VAL A 78 13.84 1.51 1.15
CA VAL A 78 14.84 0.67 0.45
C VAL A 78 15.81 0.06 1.46
N GLY A 79 16.14 -1.22 1.30
CA GLY A 79 16.98 -1.97 2.23
C GLY A 79 16.28 -2.40 3.53
N GLY A 80 15.00 -2.06 3.72
CA GLY A 80 14.22 -2.51 4.87
C GLY A 80 14.06 -4.04 4.93
N SER A 81 14.15 -4.59 6.14
CA SER A 81 14.11 -6.04 6.40
C SER A 81 12.72 -6.69 6.32
N ARG A 82 11.67 -5.92 6.04
CA ARG A 82 10.29 -6.41 6.06
C ARG A 82 10.03 -7.31 4.84
N THR A 83 9.87 -8.60 5.10
CA THR A 83 9.60 -9.65 4.08
C THR A 83 8.13 -9.97 3.88
N SER A 84 7.23 -9.35 4.65
CA SER A 84 5.78 -9.54 4.55
C SER A 84 5.02 -8.34 5.10
N ILE A 85 3.78 -8.15 4.66
CA ILE A 85 2.83 -7.20 5.26
C ILE A 85 1.63 -7.94 5.84
N THR A 86 0.85 -7.23 6.63
CA THR A 86 -0.43 -7.74 7.12
C THR A 86 -1.56 -7.09 6.33
N ALA A 87 -2.50 -7.90 5.86
CA ALA A 87 -3.70 -7.48 5.14
C ALA A 87 -4.98 -7.93 5.87
N ASN A 88 -6.02 -7.11 5.82
CA ASN A 88 -7.31 -7.43 6.43
C ASN A 88 -8.17 -8.26 5.45
N LEU A 89 -8.77 -9.36 5.93
CA LEU A 89 -9.71 -10.17 5.14
C LEU A 89 -10.93 -9.37 4.66
N ASN A 90 -11.33 -8.32 5.36
CA ASN A 90 -12.43 -7.44 4.94
C ASN A 90 -12.17 -6.77 3.58
N LEU A 91 -10.90 -6.63 3.18
CA LEU A 91 -10.55 -6.08 1.87
C LEU A 91 -11.03 -7.00 0.74
N MET A 92 -11.10 -8.32 0.96
CA MET A 92 -11.65 -9.28 -0.02
C MET A 92 -13.16 -9.11 -0.25
N GLN A 93 -13.87 -8.51 0.72
CA GLN A 93 -15.30 -8.24 0.59
C GLN A 93 -15.58 -6.96 -0.22
N LYS A 94 -14.54 -6.25 -0.63
CA LYS A 94 -14.65 -5.08 -1.50
C LYS A 94 -14.56 -5.53 -2.96
N PRO A 95 -15.36 -4.95 -3.86
CA PRO A 95 -15.55 -5.45 -5.23
C PRO A 95 -14.24 -5.54 -6.04
N SER A 96 -13.26 -4.71 -5.70
CA SER A 96 -12.00 -4.59 -6.43
C SER A 96 -10.92 -4.06 -5.46
N GLY A 97 -10.70 -4.84 -4.41
CA GLY A 97 -9.66 -4.57 -3.41
C GLY A 97 -8.26 -4.85 -3.97
N CYS A 98 -7.28 -4.06 -3.56
CA CYS A 98 -5.87 -4.27 -3.86
C CYS A 98 -4.97 -3.72 -2.75
N ILE A 99 -3.71 -4.17 -2.75
CA ILE A 99 -2.67 -3.67 -1.86
C ILE A 99 -1.55 -3.09 -2.72
N LEU A 100 -1.23 -1.81 -2.49
CA LEU A 100 -0.07 -1.16 -3.08
C LEU A 100 0.98 -0.95 -2.00
N TRP A 101 2.10 -1.65 -2.15
CA TRP A 101 3.24 -1.49 -1.26
C TRP A 101 4.33 -0.67 -1.94
N ILE A 102 4.48 0.57 -1.52
CA ILE A 102 5.39 1.56 -2.08
C ILE A 102 6.75 1.44 -1.39
N VAL A 103 7.80 1.26 -2.18
CA VAL A 103 9.18 1.29 -1.73
C VAL A 103 9.71 2.70 -1.94
N VAL A 104 10.27 3.31 -0.90
CA VAL A 104 10.75 4.69 -0.91
C VAL A 104 12.21 4.79 -0.48
N THR A 105 12.90 5.83 -0.92
CA THR A 105 14.23 6.20 -0.39
C THR A 105 14.10 6.69 1.07
N PRO A 106 15.20 6.85 1.82
CA PRO A 106 15.17 7.49 3.12
C PRO A 106 14.59 8.93 3.10
N ALA A 107 14.74 9.63 1.97
CA ALA A 107 14.16 10.95 1.74
C ALA A 107 12.67 10.90 1.34
N LEU A 108 12.06 9.72 1.32
CA LEU A 108 10.66 9.44 0.93
C LEU A 108 10.36 9.63 -0.56
N ASP A 109 11.39 9.69 -1.41
CA ASP A 109 11.18 9.60 -2.85
C ASP A 109 10.71 8.20 -3.23
N VAL A 110 9.76 8.11 -4.15
CA VAL A 110 9.31 6.81 -4.66
C VAL A 110 10.45 6.13 -5.41
N HIS A 111 10.77 4.91 -5.00
CA HIS A 111 11.75 4.05 -5.67
C HIS A 111 11.08 3.03 -6.59
N SER A 112 10.09 2.28 -6.08
CA SER A 112 9.39 1.24 -6.85
C SER A 112 8.08 0.84 -6.17
N TYR A 113 7.25 0.06 -6.86
CA TYR A 113 5.97 -0.41 -6.33
C TYR A 113 5.91 -1.94 -6.31
N LEU A 114 5.12 -2.45 -5.37
CA LEU A 114 4.75 -3.86 -5.27
C LEU A 114 3.23 -3.96 -5.23
N TRP A 115 2.69 -4.73 -6.16
CA TRP A 115 1.26 -4.86 -6.39
C TRP A 115 0.73 -6.21 -5.94
N PHE A 116 -0.38 -6.20 -5.22
CA PHE A 116 -1.17 -7.39 -4.94
C PHE A 116 -2.65 -7.10 -5.18
N GLY A 117 -3.19 -7.63 -6.28
CA GLY A 117 -4.57 -7.40 -6.71
C GLY A 117 -4.83 -8.09 -8.03
N SER A 118 -6.11 -8.33 -8.33
CA SER A 118 -6.56 -8.88 -9.61
C SER A 118 -6.75 -7.77 -10.64
N ALA A 119 -7.17 -8.13 -11.86
CA ALA A 119 -7.53 -7.20 -12.92
C ALA A 119 -8.58 -6.14 -12.46
N PRO A 120 -8.68 -4.98 -13.14
CA PRO A 120 -9.67 -3.94 -12.83
C PRO A 120 -11.08 -4.51 -12.70
N GLY A 121 -11.76 -4.17 -11.60
CA GLY A 121 -13.12 -4.64 -11.31
C GLY A 121 -13.22 -6.08 -10.81
N GLN A 122 -12.11 -6.81 -10.71
CA GLN A 122 -12.08 -8.17 -10.16
C GLN A 122 -11.73 -8.18 -8.67
N PRO A 123 -12.27 -9.12 -7.90
CA PRO A 123 -12.03 -9.22 -6.46
C PRO A 123 -10.55 -9.48 -6.15
N LEU A 124 -10.14 -9.12 -4.94
CA LEU A 124 -8.79 -9.39 -4.42
C LEU A 124 -8.49 -10.90 -4.48
N PRO A 125 -7.26 -11.32 -4.84
CA PRO A 125 -6.84 -12.71 -4.71
C PRO A 125 -7.06 -13.23 -3.28
N ASP A 126 -7.42 -14.50 -3.16
CA ASP A 126 -7.82 -15.09 -1.87
C ASP A 126 -6.67 -15.07 -0.85
N LEU A 127 -6.93 -14.46 0.30
CA LEU A 127 -5.97 -14.37 1.41
C LEU A 127 -6.19 -15.46 2.48
N ARG A 128 -7.27 -16.23 2.42
CA ARG A 128 -7.70 -17.12 3.52
C ARG A 128 -6.67 -18.19 3.84
N GLU A 129 -6.02 -18.72 2.80
CA GLU A 129 -4.95 -19.73 2.88
C GLU A 129 -3.61 -19.16 3.36
N MET A 130 -3.48 -17.84 3.48
CA MET A 130 -2.27 -17.23 4.02
C MET A 130 -2.21 -17.38 5.55
N LYS A 131 -1.00 -17.27 6.10
CA LYS A 131 -0.78 -17.39 7.55
C LYS A 131 -1.56 -16.33 8.32
N VAL A 132 -2.25 -16.73 9.39
CA VAL A 132 -2.93 -15.81 10.32
C VAL A 132 -1.90 -14.94 11.03
N ALA A 133 -2.11 -13.63 11.04
CA ALA A 133 -1.23 -12.70 11.74
C ALA A 133 -1.42 -12.79 13.25
N LYS A 134 -0.40 -12.44 14.03
CA LYS A 134 -0.46 -12.38 15.50
C LYS A 134 -0.34 -10.95 15.98
N HIS A 135 -0.83 -10.67 17.19
CA HIS A 135 -0.60 -9.40 17.87
C HIS A 135 0.90 -9.19 18.10
N SER A 136 1.35 -7.94 17.97
CA SER A 136 2.75 -7.56 18.22
C SER A 136 3.11 -7.70 19.70
N LYS A 137 2.18 -7.31 20.59
CA LYS A 137 2.27 -7.46 22.04
C LYS A 137 1.63 -8.76 22.51
N ALA A 138 2.28 -9.41 23.47
CA ALA A 138 1.71 -10.54 24.19
C ALA A 138 0.63 -10.08 25.17
N ASN A 139 -0.28 -10.97 25.53
CA ASN A 139 -1.21 -10.76 26.64
C ASN A 139 -0.50 -10.91 28.00
N ALA A 140 -1.24 -10.73 29.10
CA ALA A 140 -0.72 -10.87 30.46
C ALA A 140 -0.07 -12.24 30.76
N ALA A 141 -0.39 -13.29 29.99
CA ALA A 141 0.19 -14.62 30.10
C ALA A 141 1.39 -14.85 29.15
N GLY A 142 1.90 -13.82 28.48
CA GLY A 142 3.03 -13.94 27.55
C GLY A 142 2.66 -14.51 26.17
N VAL A 143 1.38 -14.73 25.88
CA VAL A 143 0.91 -15.31 24.61
C VAL A 143 0.53 -14.22 23.60
N LYS A 144 1.09 -14.29 22.39
CA LYS A 144 0.67 -13.45 21.26
C LYS A 144 -0.56 -14.08 20.59
N LEU A 145 -1.72 -13.46 20.83
CA LEU A 145 -2.99 -13.90 20.27
C LEU A 145 -3.03 -13.70 18.75
N GLU A 146 -3.83 -14.53 18.09
CA GLU A 146 -4.08 -14.42 16.66
C GLU A 146 -5.04 -13.28 16.35
N ARG A 147 -4.81 -12.63 15.22
CA ARG A 147 -5.69 -11.62 14.63
C ARG A 147 -6.44 -12.30 13.50
N LEU A 148 -7.56 -12.96 13.81
CA LEU A 148 -8.27 -13.84 12.88
C LEU A 148 -8.67 -13.19 11.55
N ASN A 149 -8.90 -11.87 11.54
CA ASN A 149 -9.21 -11.10 10.33
C ASN A 149 -7.97 -10.57 9.59
N GLN A 150 -6.77 -10.94 10.02
CA GLN A 150 -5.52 -10.42 9.48
C GLN A 150 -4.66 -11.57 8.96
N ARG A 151 -4.15 -11.41 7.75
CA ARG A 151 -3.33 -12.39 7.04
C ARG A 151 -1.96 -11.82 6.74
N VAL A 152 -0.94 -12.65 6.84
CA VAL A 152 0.44 -12.29 6.51
C VAL A 152 0.66 -12.57 5.02
N VAL A 153 0.78 -11.50 4.23
CA VAL A 153 1.05 -11.57 2.79
C VAL A 153 2.56 -11.46 2.58
N PRO A 154 3.24 -12.52 2.09
CA PRO A 154 4.68 -12.48 1.87
C PRO A 154 5.01 -11.56 0.69
N ARG A 155 6.18 -10.93 0.73
CA ARG A 155 6.66 -10.06 -0.37
C ARG A 155 6.71 -10.79 -1.70
N SER A 156 6.99 -12.10 -1.69
CA SER A 156 7.01 -12.95 -2.89
C SER A 156 5.66 -13.10 -3.59
N ALA A 157 4.55 -12.79 -2.91
CA ALA A 157 3.22 -12.79 -3.53
C ALA A 157 2.93 -11.51 -4.33
N PHE A 158 3.78 -10.48 -4.21
CA PHE A 158 3.58 -9.21 -4.90
C PHE A 158 4.28 -9.18 -6.25
N THR A 159 3.61 -8.60 -7.24
CA THR A 159 4.18 -8.30 -8.54
C THR A 159 4.93 -6.96 -8.47
N PRO A 160 6.24 -6.90 -8.81
CA PRO A 160 6.95 -5.63 -8.88
C PRO A 160 6.47 -4.80 -10.07
N LEU A 161 6.24 -3.50 -9.85
CA LEU A 161 5.92 -2.53 -10.89
C LEU A 161 6.97 -1.42 -10.91
N ALA A 162 7.45 -1.10 -12.11
CA ALA A 162 8.57 -0.19 -12.31
C ALA A 162 8.16 1.29 -12.46
N SER A 163 6.88 1.60 -12.67
CA SER A 163 6.42 2.95 -12.93
C SER A 163 5.05 3.25 -12.33
N LEU A 164 4.75 4.54 -12.18
CA LEU A 164 3.41 5.00 -11.79
C LEU A 164 2.37 4.64 -12.86
N ASP A 165 2.71 4.71 -14.14
CA ASP A 165 1.79 4.30 -15.21
C ASP A 165 1.38 2.82 -15.09
N ALA A 166 2.33 1.94 -14.78
CA ALA A 166 2.03 0.53 -14.54
C ALA A 166 1.09 0.34 -13.34
N VAL A 167 1.23 1.16 -12.28
CA VAL A 167 0.30 1.14 -11.15
C VAL A 167 -1.09 1.62 -11.57
N LEU A 168 -1.17 2.74 -12.30
CA LEU A 168 -2.44 3.30 -12.74
C LEU A 168 -3.19 2.35 -13.69
N GLU A 169 -2.47 1.62 -14.54
CA GLU A 169 -3.05 0.59 -15.40
C GLU A 169 -3.53 -0.64 -14.61
N GLN A 170 -2.84 -1.03 -13.53
CA GLN A 170 -3.37 -2.03 -12.61
C GLN A 170 -4.63 -1.54 -11.90
N LEU A 171 -4.69 -0.25 -11.55
CA LEU A 171 -5.87 0.32 -10.90
C LEU A 171 -7.07 0.36 -11.85
N PHE A 172 -6.90 0.86 -13.06
CA PHE A 172 -8.04 1.24 -13.91
C PHE A 172 -8.11 0.54 -15.27
N GLY A 173 -7.08 -0.20 -15.66
CA GLY A 173 -6.93 -0.76 -17.01
C GLY A 173 -6.23 0.20 -17.96
N PRO A 174 -6.24 -0.08 -19.28
CA PRO A 174 -5.61 0.77 -20.27
C PRO A 174 -6.12 2.20 -20.17
N LEU A 175 -5.17 3.14 -20.06
CA LEU A 175 -5.45 4.57 -20.03
C LEU A 175 -5.16 5.20 -21.40
N PRO A 176 -5.78 6.35 -21.74
CA PRO A 176 -5.51 7.09 -22.97
C PRO A 176 -4.06 7.56 -23.12
#